data_AF-A0A849ZES4-F1
#
_entry.id   AF-A0A849ZES4-F1
#
_cell.length_a   1.000
_cell.length_b   1.000
_cell.length_c   1.000
_cell.angle_alpha   90.00
_cell.angle_beta   90.00
_cell.angle_gamma   90.00
#
_symmetry.space_group_name_H-M   'P 1'
#
loop_
_entity.id
_entity.type
_entity.pdbx_description
1 polymer ?
#
loop_
_entity_poly.entity_id
_entity_poly.type
_entity_poly.pdbx_seq_one_letter_code
_entity_poly.pdbx_strand_id
1 'polypeptide(L)'
;MRFAHLVSGIVAALALGGLVASCGGTAVFDAPDPKACASGHGCPMVACACGDNSVILDTTCESGDCQPPESVCNDRCAAFGGPLRAFATDDDEVPVPACDTFCRRLDTNGCELGCDTLFSECLAPQGCSPEASAFWNCIVTDAVLTCQDNFVRAEGCDSTSMGVCSK
;
A
#
# COMPACT_ATOMS: atom_id res chain seq x y z
N MET A 1 -42.61 -43.22 -27.06
CA MET A 1 -43.42 -44.28 -26.41
C MET A 1 -42.50 -45.29 -25.74
N ARG A 2 -42.92 -45.82 -24.57
CA ARG A 2 -42.23 -46.69 -23.58
C ARG A 2 -41.59 -45.88 -22.43
N PHE A 3 -42.25 -45.70 -21.26
CA PHE A 3 -42.52 -46.65 -20.15
C PHE A 3 -41.25 -47.40 -19.71
N ALA A 4 -40.89 -47.57 -18.45
CA ALA A 4 -41.23 -47.08 -17.11
C ALA A 4 -40.16 -47.71 -16.19
N HIS A 5 -39.92 -47.18 -14.98
CA HIS A 5 -39.87 -47.95 -13.72
C HIS A 5 -39.36 -47.08 -12.56
N LEU A 6 -40.28 -46.81 -11.62
CA LEU A 6 -39.98 -46.57 -10.21
C LEU A 6 -39.28 -47.78 -9.61
N VAL A 7 -38.31 -47.55 -8.71
CA VAL A 7 -38.21 -48.31 -7.45
C VAL A 7 -37.82 -47.36 -6.31
N SER A 8 -38.62 -47.44 -5.26
CA SER A 8 -38.52 -46.78 -3.97
C SER A 8 -37.48 -47.46 -3.08
N GLY A 9 -36.81 -46.70 -2.20
CA GLY A 9 -35.95 -47.24 -1.16
C GLY A 9 -35.55 -46.18 -0.13
N ILE A 10 -36.30 -46.11 0.97
CA ILE A 10 -35.98 -45.37 2.20
C ILE A 10 -35.07 -46.24 3.07
N VAL A 11 -33.93 -45.74 3.55
CA VAL A 11 -33.41 -46.00 4.90
C VAL A 11 -32.63 -44.78 5.39
N ALA A 12 -33.07 -44.21 6.50
CA ALA A 12 -32.35 -43.20 7.28
C ALA A 12 -31.25 -43.86 8.12
N ALA A 13 -30.09 -43.19 8.25
CA ALA A 13 -29.17 -43.43 9.36
C ALA A 13 -28.42 -42.14 9.71
N LEU A 14 -28.56 -41.76 10.98
CA LEU A 14 -27.84 -40.72 11.68
C LEU A 14 -26.33 -41.01 11.75
N ALA A 15 -25.51 -39.98 11.59
CA ALA A 15 -24.22 -39.81 12.26
C ALA A 15 -23.84 -38.32 12.15
N LEU A 16 -24.00 -37.56 13.23
CA LEU A 16 -22.94 -37.26 14.20
C LEU A 16 -21.86 -36.35 13.62
N GLY A 17 -21.88 -35.09 14.09
CA GLY A 17 -20.66 -34.41 14.52
C GLY A 17 -19.64 -34.13 13.42
N GLY A 18 -19.97 -33.25 12.50
CA GLY A 18 -18.98 -32.40 11.86
C GLY A 18 -19.17 -31.00 12.40
N LEU A 19 -18.38 -30.60 13.40
CA LEU A 19 -18.09 -29.19 13.64
C LEU A 19 -17.63 -28.63 12.30
N VAL A 20 -18.51 -27.93 11.59
CA VAL A 20 -18.09 -27.08 10.48
C VAL A 20 -17.18 -26.07 11.12
N ALA A 21 -15.90 -26.26 10.87
CA ALA A 21 -14.83 -25.35 11.16
C ALA A 21 -15.31 -23.94 10.79
N SER A 22 -15.64 -23.14 11.80
CA SER A 22 -15.49 -21.70 11.65
C SER A 22 -13.99 -21.50 11.60
N CYS A 23 -13.44 -21.49 10.39
CA CYS A 23 -12.19 -20.84 10.11
C CYS A 23 -12.30 -19.45 10.75
N GLY A 24 -11.60 -19.24 11.87
CA GLY A 24 -11.35 -17.89 12.36
C GLY A 24 -10.62 -17.20 11.22
N GLY A 25 -11.35 -16.33 10.52
CA GLY A 25 -10.93 -15.75 9.26
C GLY A 25 -9.51 -15.24 9.39
N THR A 26 -8.63 -15.84 8.60
CA THR A 26 -7.28 -15.39 8.32
C THR A 26 -7.28 -13.89 8.10
N ALA A 27 -6.61 -13.14 8.96
CA ALA A 27 -6.18 -11.81 8.61
C ALA A 27 -5.05 -11.96 7.58
N VAL A 28 -5.42 -11.95 6.31
CA VAL A 28 -4.47 -11.72 5.22
C VAL A 28 -4.39 -10.21 5.10
N PHE A 29 -3.38 -9.62 5.74
CA PHE A 29 -2.98 -8.25 5.44
C PHE A 29 -1.86 -8.36 4.39
N ASP A 30 -2.25 -8.38 3.11
CA ASP A 30 -1.28 -8.36 1.99
C ASP A 30 -0.71 -6.95 1.73
N ALA A 31 -0.94 -6.00 2.65
CA ALA A 31 -0.08 -4.86 2.95
C ALA A 31 -0.42 -4.31 4.35
N PRO A 32 0.51 -3.59 5.02
CA PRO A 32 0.18 -2.88 6.25
C PRO A 32 -0.87 -1.82 5.93
N ASP A 33 -2.11 -2.02 6.41
CA ASP A 33 -3.08 -0.94 6.41
C ASP A 33 -2.50 0.20 7.26
N PRO A 34 -2.24 1.39 6.69
CA PRO A 34 -1.68 2.52 7.43
C PRO A 34 -2.59 2.89 8.61
N LYS A 35 -3.90 2.63 8.55
CA LYS A 35 -4.85 2.82 9.66
C LYS A 35 -4.77 1.75 10.74
N ALA A 36 -4.17 0.58 10.44
CA ALA A 36 -4.06 -0.56 11.36
C ALA A 36 -2.81 -0.53 12.26
N CYS A 37 -1.89 0.40 12.03
CA CYS A 37 -0.69 0.58 12.85
C CYS A 37 -1.08 0.86 14.33
N ALA A 38 -0.49 0.11 15.29
CA ALA A 38 -1.07 -0.27 16.60
C ALA A 38 -1.37 0.85 17.63
N SER A 39 -1.24 2.11 17.25
CA SER A 39 -1.43 3.29 18.10
C SER A 39 -2.67 4.14 17.74
N GLY A 40 -3.45 3.76 16.73
CA GLY A 40 -4.70 4.44 16.38
C GLY A 40 -4.56 5.78 15.65
N HIS A 41 -3.35 6.12 15.20
CA HIS A 41 -3.03 7.35 14.44
C HIS A 41 -2.23 7.09 13.16
N GLY A 42 -2.25 5.83 12.72
CA GLY A 42 -1.44 5.34 11.62
C GLY A 42 0.05 5.64 11.72
N CYS A 43 0.77 5.22 10.69
CA CYS A 43 2.21 5.32 10.58
C CYS A 43 2.56 6.32 9.46
N PRO A 44 3.56 7.20 9.63
CA PRO A 44 4.01 8.10 8.57
C PRO A 44 4.25 7.41 7.23
N MET A 45 3.98 8.11 6.14
CA MET A 45 4.48 7.75 4.82
C MET A 45 5.98 8.08 4.75
N VAL A 46 6.75 7.24 4.10
CA VAL A 46 8.15 7.47 3.76
C VAL A 46 8.36 7.37 2.26
N ALA A 47 9.26 8.20 1.76
CA ALA A 47 9.74 8.16 0.40
C ALA A 47 11.27 8.05 0.37
N CYS A 48 11.77 7.02 -0.28
CA CYS A 48 13.16 6.60 -0.29
C CYS A 48 13.75 6.73 -1.69
N ALA A 49 14.74 7.61 -1.87
CA ALA A 49 15.56 7.61 -3.08
C ALA A 49 16.58 6.47 -2.99
N CYS A 50 16.58 5.59 -3.99
CA CYS A 50 17.50 4.45 -4.06
C CYS A 50 18.66 4.71 -5.03
N GLY A 51 19.72 3.90 -4.94
CA GLY A 51 20.94 3.99 -5.74
C GLY A 51 20.75 3.85 -7.27
N ASP A 52 19.67 3.21 -7.71
CA ASP A 52 19.28 3.09 -9.12
C ASP A 52 18.45 4.28 -9.64
N ASN A 53 18.32 5.34 -8.84
CA ASN A 53 17.46 6.52 -9.06
C ASN A 53 15.95 6.25 -9.02
N SER A 54 15.51 5.06 -8.60
CA SER A 54 14.11 4.86 -8.27
C SER A 54 13.76 5.51 -6.94
N VAL A 55 12.47 5.80 -6.76
CA VAL A 55 11.89 6.27 -5.50
C VAL A 55 10.91 5.22 -5.01
N ILE A 56 11.06 4.77 -3.78
CA ILE A 56 10.09 3.91 -3.12
C ILE A 56 9.22 4.76 -2.22
N LEU A 57 7.90 4.66 -2.38
CA LEU A 57 6.90 5.20 -1.47
C LEU A 57 6.35 4.03 -0.66
N ASP A 58 6.36 4.16 0.67
CA ASP A 58 5.86 3.16 1.59
C ASP A 58 5.23 3.84 2.80
N THR A 59 4.49 3.08 3.61
CA THR A 59 4.24 3.44 5.00
C THR A 59 5.42 2.99 5.87
N THR A 60 5.59 3.64 7.00
CA THR A 60 6.51 3.17 8.05
C THR A 60 5.92 2.06 8.91
N CYS A 61 4.71 1.59 8.61
CA CYS A 61 4.06 0.49 9.31
C CYS A 61 4.69 -0.85 8.97
N GLU A 62 5.30 -1.48 9.96
CA GLU A 62 5.81 -2.84 9.84
C GLU A 62 5.37 -3.67 11.03
N SER A 63 4.70 -4.80 10.77
CA SER A 63 4.26 -5.76 11.79
C SER A 63 3.45 -5.14 12.93
N GLY A 64 2.73 -4.04 12.66
CA GLY A 64 1.91 -3.32 13.63
C GLY A 64 2.59 -2.15 14.34
N ASP A 65 3.87 -1.89 14.09
CA ASP A 65 4.63 -0.81 14.74
C ASP A 65 5.18 0.21 13.71
N CYS A 66 5.25 1.49 14.09
CA CYS A 66 5.93 2.51 13.28
C CYS A 66 7.45 2.30 13.36
N GLN A 67 8.08 2.07 12.21
CA GLN A 67 9.52 2.00 12.10
C GLN A 67 10.14 3.37 11.77
N PRO A 68 11.41 3.61 12.13
CA PRO A 68 12.13 4.78 11.66
C PRO A 68 12.22 4.79 10.12
N PRO A 69 12.01 5.95 9.46
CA PRO A 69 12.12 6.08 8.00
C PRO A 69 13.42 5.52 7.42
N GLU A 70 14.55 5.69 8.13
CA GLU A 70 15.84 5.17 7.70
C GLU A 70 15.87 3.65 7.66
N SER A 71 15.22 2.98 8.62
CA SER A 71 15.13 1.52 8.64
C SER A 71 14.37 1.01 7.43
N VAL A 72 13.19 1.59 7.18
CA VAL A 72 12.35 1.24 6.03
C VAL A 72 13.10 1.48 4.72
N CYS A 73 13.75 2.64 4.56
CA CYS A 73 14.51 2.92 3.34
C CYS A 73 15.73 2.02 3.15
N ASN A 74 16.43 1.62 4.22
CA ASN A 74 17.52 0.65 4.12
C ASN A 74 17.03 -0.68 3.57
N ASP A 75 15.91 -1.18 4.09
CA ASP A 75 15.34 -2.46 3.68
C ASP A 75 14.78 -2.40 2.26
N ARG A 76 13.96 -1.38 1.97
CA ARG A 76 13.30 -1.23 0.66
C ARG A 76 14.28 -0.94 -0.46
N CYS A 77 15.28 -0.09 -0.25
CA CYS A 77 16.27 0.21 -1.28
C CYS A 77 17.38 -0.86 -1.40
N ALA A 78 17.42 -1.90 -0.56
CA ALA A 78 18.51 -2.90 -0.57
C ALA A 78 18.72 -3.55 -1.94
N ALA A 79 17.64 -3.89 -2.64
CA ALA A 79 17.69 -4.47 -3.99
C ALA A 79 17.99 -3.43 -5.09
N PHE A 80 17.95 -2.14 -4.77
CA PHE A 80 17.99 -1.02 -5.71
C PHE A 80 19.20 -0.11 -5.49
N GLY A 81 20.32 -0.70 -5.03
CA GLY A 81 21.58 0.02 -4.84
C GLY A 81 21.71 0.75 -3.50
N GLY A 82 20.82 0.48 -2.53
CA GLY A 82 20.83 1.06 -1.19
C GLY A 82 20.19 2.46 -1.13
N PRO A 83 19.88 2.97 0.07
CA PRO A 83 19.25 4.28 0.21
C PRO A 83 20.26 5.40 0.02
N LEU A 84 19.84 6.43 -0.71
CA LEU A 84 20.57 7.68 -0.89
C LEU A 84 20.00 8.80 -0.02
N ARG A 85 18.67 8.88 0.07
CA ARG A 85 17.95 9.92 0.81
C ARG A 85 16.57 9.42 1.18
N ALA A 86 16.05 9.89 2.31
CA ALA A 86 14.69 9.66 2.75
C ALA A 86 14.03 11.00 3.07
N PHE A 87 12.71 11.06 2.89
CA PHE A 87 11.85 11.99 3.61
C PHE A 87 10.62 11.24 4.09
N ALA A 88 10.05 11.66 5.20
CA ALA A 88 8.81 11.11 5.73
C ALA A 88 7.86 12.24 6.10
N THR A 89 6.57 11.91 6.18
CA THR A 89 5.57 12.79 6.80
C THR A 89 5.64 12.71 8.32
N ASP A 90 4.91 13.59 9.00
CA ASP A 90 4.81 13.57 10.47
C ASP A 90 3.77 12.54 10.97
N ASP A 91 2.79 12.19 10.13
CA ASP A 91 1.71 11.24 10.41
C ASP A 91 1.25 10.56 9.10
N ASP A 92 0.16 9.80 9.17
CA ASP A 92 -0.42 9.05 8.06
C ASP A 92 -1.35 9.88 7.16
N GLU A 93 -1.40 11.22 7.28
CA GLU A 93 -2.12 12.08 6.35
C GLU A 93 -1.13 12.86 5.49
N VAL A 94 -1.26 12.75 4.17
CA VAL A 94 -0.24 13.27 3.25
C VAL A 94 -0.80 14.38 2.38
N PRO A 95 -0.23 15.60 2.41
CA PRO A 95 -0.61 16.67 1.49
C PRO A 95 0.02 16.42 0.11
N VAL A 96 -0.79 15.96 -0.84
CA VAL A 96 -0.32 15.62 -2.20
C VAL A 96 -1.04 16.48 -3.24
N PRO A 97 -0.29 17.23 -4.09
CA PRO A 97 -0.87 17.88 -5.26
C PRO A 97 -1.59 16.87 -6.17
N ALA A 98 -2.84 17.17 -6.54
CA ALA A 98 -3.65 16.31 -7.40
C ALA A 98 -3.82 14.87 -6.88
N CYS A 99 -4.08 14.73 -5.58
CA CYS A 99 -4.16 13.43 -4.93
C CYS A 99 -5.10 12.42 -5.57
N ASP A 100 -6.30 12.83 -6.01
CA ASP A 100 -7.22 11.93 -6.73
C ASP A 100 -6.58 11.28 -7.97
N THR A 101 -5.70 12.04 -8.65
CA THR A 101 -4.96 11.52 -9.80
C THR A 101 -3.87 10.56 -9.35
N PHE A 102 -3.15 10.86 -8.28
CA PHE A 102 -2.17 9.95 -7.69
C PHE A 102 -2.83 8.60 -7.30
N CYS A 103 -3.93 8.63 -6.56
CA CYS A 103 -4.63 7.43 -6.11
C CYS A 103 -5.15 6.59 -7.27
N ARG A 104 -5.77 7.24 -8.27
CA ARG A 104 -6.21 6.56 -9.49
C ARG A 104 -5.05 5.91 -10.24
N ARG A 105 -3.86 6.52 -10.23
CA ARG A 105 -2.67 5.95 -10.85
C ARG A 105 -2.17 4.72 -10.12
N LEU A 106 -2.15 4.72 -8.79
CA LEU A 106 -1.80 3.54 -8.01
C LEU A 106 -2.73 2.36 -8.34
N ASP A 107 -4.04 2.61 -8.31
CA ASP A 107 -5.06 1.62 -8.68
C ASP A 107 -4.85 1.07 -10.10
N THR A 108 -4.62 1.97 -11.08
CA THR A 108 -4.37 1.59 -12.48
C THR A 108 -3.10 0.76 -12.66
N ASN A 109 -2.09 0.93 -11.80
CA ASN A 109 -0.82 0.19 -11.87
C ASN A 109 -0.81 -1.06 -10.97
N GLY A 110 -1.98 -1.51 -10.51
CA GLY A 110 -2.14 -2.79 -9.79
C GLY A 110 -1.77 -2.73 -8.32
N CYS A 111 -1.74 -1.54 -7.71
CA CYS A 111 -1.66 -1.43 -6.26
C CYS A 111 -3.06 -1.71 -5.72
N GLU A 112 -3.32 -2.93 -5.24
CA GLU A 112 -4.68 -3.39 -4.89
C GLU A 112 -5.39 -2.51 -3.85
N LEU A 113 -4.63 -1.87 -2.94
CA LEU A 113 -5.16 -0.94 -1.94
C LEU A 113 -5.03 0.53 -2.35
N GLY A 114 -4.53 0.83 -3.55
CA GLY A 114 -4.36 2.19 -4.05
C GLY A 114 -3.60 3.08 -3.05
N CYS A 115 -4.16 4.26 -2.76
CA CYS A 115 -3.61 5.18 -1.76
C CYS A 115 -3.72 4.69 -0.33
N ASP A 116 -4.72 3.85 -0.02
CA ASP A 116 -4.86 3.25 1.30
C ASP A 116 -3.69 2.30 1.62
N THR A 117 -2.78 2.02 0.66
CA THR A 117 -1.50 1.34 0.95
C THR A 117 -0.50 2.26 1.67
N LEU A 118 -0.57 3.57 1.46
CA LEU A 118 0.50 4.52 1.79
C LEU A 118 0.15 5.51 2.88
N PHE A 119 -1.13 5.86 3.00
CA PHE A 119 -1.63 6.85 3.96
C PHE A 119 -3.12 6.67 4.22
N SER A 120 -3.62 7.20 5.33
CA SER A 120 -5.01 7.07 5.73
C SER A 120 -5.93 8.11 5.10
N GLU A 121 -5.38 9.30 4.89
CA GLU A 121 -6.07 10.45 4.33
C GLU A 121 -5.14 11.22 3.40
N CYS A 122 -5.71 11.73 2.32
CA CYS A 122 -5.01 12.62 1.43
C CYS A 122 -5.53 14.04 1.53
N LEU A 123 -4.61 14.98 1.72
CA LEU A 123 -4.94 16.37 1.97
C LEU A 123 -4.60 17.24 0.77
N ALA A 124 -5.39 18.28 0.56
CA ALA A 124 -5.00 19.36 -0.33
C ALA A 124 -3.87 20.17 0.35
N PRO A 125 -2.71 20.36 -0.29
CA PRO A 125 -1.60 21.09 0.33
C PRO A 125 -1.94 22.59 0.49
N GLN A 126 -1.59 23.19 1.64
CA GLN A 126 -1.58 24.65 1.82
C GLN A 126 -0.44 25.32 1.06
N GLY A 127 0.62 24.57 0.75
CA GLY A 127 1.78 25.05 0.01
C GLY A 127 2.78 23.94 -0.29
N CYS A 128 3.60 24.12 -1.31
CA CYS A 128 4.71 23.21 -1.62
C CYS A 128 5.92 24.06 -2.00
N SER A 129 7.12 23.63 -1.62
CA SER A 129 8.31 24.19 -2.25
C SER A 129 8.32 23.84 -3.75
N PRO A 130 9.04 24.61 -4.60
CA PRO A 130 9.18 24.28 -6.02
C PRO A 130 9.66 22.84 -6.26
N GLU A 131 10.58 22.36 -5.41
CA GLU A 131 11.16 21.02 -5.49
C GLU A 131 10.11 19.95 -5.16
N ALA A 132 9.41 20.08 -4.02
CA ALA A 132 8.35 19.15 -3.64
C ALA A 132 7.22 19.11 -4.68
N SER A 133 6.83 20.28 -5.20
CA SER A 133 5.81 20.38 -6.26
C SER A 133 6.25 19.67 -7.55
N ALA A 134 7.50 19.88 -7.98
CA ALA A 134 8.04 19.21 -9.17
C ALA A 134 8.12 17.69 -9.00
N PHE A 135 8.55 17.24 -7.81
CA PHE A 135 8.58 15.82 -7.46
C PHE A 135 7.19 15.19 -7.54
N TRP A 136 6.21 15.73 -6.80
CA TRP A 136 4.86 15.17 -6.80
C TRP A 136 4.18 15.27 -8.15
N ASN A 137 4.39 16.36 -8.89
CA ASN A 137 3.89 16.46 -10.26
C ASN A 137 4.44 15.34 -11.12
N CYS A 138 5.76 15.08 -11.08
CA CYS A 138 6.35 13.96 -11.82
C CYS A 138 5.76 12.60 -11.41
N ILE A 139 5.61 12.34 -10.10
CA ILE A 139 4.98 11.11 -9.60
C ILE A 139 3.55 10.96 -10.17
N VAL A 140 2.81 12.07 -10.29
CA VAL A 140 1.43 12.09 -10.77
C VAL A 140 1.33 12.06 -12.30
N THR A 141 2.29 12.58 -13.06
CA THR A 141 2.18 12.67 -14.53
C THR A 141 3.06 11.71 -15.31
N ASP A 142 4.30 11.50 -14.87
CA ASP A 142 5.36 10.98 -15.74
C ASP A 142 6.01 9.69 -15.24
N ALA A 143 6.04 9.47 -13.91
CA ALA A 143 6.69 8.31 -13.32
C ALA A 143 6.19 6.98 -13.91
N VAL A 144 7.03 5.96 -13.98
CA VAL A 144 6.55 4.58 -14.12
C VAL A 144 6.31 4.06 -12.70
N LEU A 145 5.07 3.72 -12.37
CA LEU A 145 4.70 3.21 -11.04
C LEU A 145 4.57 1.69 -11.09
N THR A 146 5.26 1.01 -10.20
CA THR A 146 5.18 -0.44 -10.01
C THR A 146 4.91 -0.73 -8.55
N CYS A 147 3.90 -1.54 -8.27
CA CYS A 147 3.57 -1.98 -6.93
C CYS A 147 4.33 -3.29 -6.66
N GLN A 148 5.06 -3.38 -5.55
CA GLN A 148 5.80 -4.58 -5.14
C GLN A 148 5.48 -4.83 -3.68
N ASP A 149 5.25 -6.09 -3.29
CA ASP A 149 4.97 -6.57 -1.93
C ASP A 149 5.08 -5.48 -0.83
N ASN A 150 4.00 -4.70 -0.69
CA ASN A 150 3.77 -3.65 0.32
C ASN A 150 4.28 -2.22 0.06
N PHE A 151 4.91 -1.92 -1.08
CA PHE A 151 5.37 -0.56 -1.41
C PHE A 151 5.17 -0.20 -2.89
N VAL A 152 5.29 1.08 -3.20
CA VAL A 152 5.20 1.62 -4.56
C VAL A 152 6.58 2.08 -5.01
N ARG A 153 7.10 1.49 -6.07
CA ARG A 153 8.31 1.95 -6.74
C ARG A 153 7.95 2.87 -7.90
N ALA A 154 8.56 4.05 -7.92
CA ALA A 154 8.42 5.07 -8.95
C ALA A 154 9.76 5.27 -9.66
N GLU A 155 9.75 5.22 -10.99
CA GLU A 155 10.93 5.43 -11.84
C GLU A 155 10.73 6.62 -12.77
N GLY A 156 11.80 7.32 -13.13
CA GLY A 156 11.77 8.42 -14.09
C GLY A 156 11.56 9.82 -13.48
N CYS A 157 11.47 9.94 -12.16
CA CYS A 157 11.45 11.22 -11.46
C CYS A 157 12.81 11.57 -10.86
N ASP A 158 13.10 12.86 -10.78
CA ASP A 158 14.29 13.36 -10.10
C ASP A 158 14.17 13.17 -8.57
N SER A 159 14.87 12.16 -8.06
CA SER A 159 14.92 11.82 -6.65
C SER A 159 15.78 12.79 -5.80
N THR A 160 16.48 13.74 -6.44
CA THR A 160 17.23 14.79 -5.72
C THR A 160 16.32 15.92 -5.24
N SER A 161 15.13 16.07 -5.84
CA SER A 161 14.18 17.16 -5.57
C SER A 161 12.97 16.74 -4.73
N MET A 162 12.92 15.51 -4.23
CA MET A 162 11.81 15.05 -3.38
C MET A 162 11.63 15.84 -2.08
N GLY A 163 10.38 15.91 -1.60
CA GLY A 163 9.97 16.51 -0.33
C GLY A 163 8.46 16.42 -0.09
N VAL A 164 8.02 16.91 1.08
CA VAL A 164 6.60 16.97 1.48
C VAL A 164 6.07 18.38 1.26
N CYS A 165 4.81 18.49 0.83
CA CYS A 165 4.08 19.75 0.88
C CYS A 165 3.64 20.08 2.32
N SER A 166 3.30 21.33 2.61
CA SER A 166 2.69 21.69 3.89
C SER A 166 1.20 21.36 3.86
N LYS A 167 0.71 20.75 4.95
CA LYS A 167 -0.73 20.62 5.23
C LYS A 167 -1.40 21.96 5.39
#